data_AF-A0AAE1G4H8-F1
#
_entry.id   AF-A0AAE1G4H8-F1
#
_cell.length_a   1.000
_cell.length_b   1.000
_cell.length_c   1.000
_cell.angle_alpha   90.00
_cell.angle_beta   90.00
_cell.angle_gamma   90.00
#
_symmetry.space_group_name_H-M   'P 1'
#
loop_
_entity.id
_entity.type
_entity.pdbx_description
1 polymer ?
#
loop_
_entity_poly.entity_id
_entity_poly.type
_entity_poly.pdbx_seq_one_letter_code
_entity_poly.pdbx_strand_id
1 'polypeptide(L)'
;MNILENLKYFQPKECLSQMRKPFQRITASYTHLVCNPSVSRETCLKLELQYDKILTVQWKKEFDGGEIPNDSVKFWVAVKQYENAAGVKCFSELAQMVLNAHAIPLSNAFVERIFSHVTNIKSKVRNRLSLETMEAVLRIRSKLAGEKICCNKFKVTDKMLSLFNNSMYSARSIPEAPSTEPSTSRARFVSSATNPSDQESDDLEEILQVEF
;
A
#
# COMPACT_ATOMS: atom_id res chain seq x y z
N MET A 1 9.53 -20.23 -0.04
CA MET A 1 10.62 -19.45 -0.69
C MET A 1 10.35 -17.99 -0.40
N ASN A 2 11.18 -17.35 0.40
CA ASN A 2 10.85 -16.07 1.03
C ASN A 2 11.14 -14.92 0.03
N ILE A 3 10.10 -14.26 -0.47
CA ILE A 3 10.22 -13.12 -1.40
C ILE A 3 11.16 -12.04 -0.82
N LEU A 4 11.15 -11.88 0.51
CA LEU A 4 12.03 -10.97 1.25
C LEU A 4 13.52 -11.30 1.12
N GLU A 5 13.89 -12.57 1.10
CA GLU A 5 15.28 -12.98 0.93
C GLU A 5 15.79 -12.62 -0.46
N ASN A 6 14.91 -12.67 -1.46
CA ASN A 6 15.27 -12.35 -2.84
C ASN A 6 15.41 -10.85 -3.09
N LEU A 7 14.68 -10.00 -2.36
CA LEU A 7 14.86 -8.54 -2.43
C LEU A 7 16.22 -8.07 -1.90
N LYS A 8 16.88 -8.85 -1.03
CA LYS A 8 18.22 -8.51 -0.55
C LYS A 8 19.26 -8.49 -1.68
N TYR A 9 19.06 -9.27 -2.75
CA TYR A 9 19.97 -9.28 -3.89
C TYR A 9 19.91 -8.02 -4.75
N PHE A 10 18.86 -7.18 -4.61
CA PHE A 10 18.80 -5.87 -5.25
C PHE A 10 19.46 -4.75 -4.46
N GLN A 11 20.03 -5.06 -3.28
CA GLN A 11 20.84 -4.08 -2.58
C GLN A 11 22.06 -3.71 -3.44
N PRO A 12 22.51 -2.44 -3.41
CA PRO A 12 23.60 -1.98 -4.27
C PRO A 12 24.88 -2.81 -4.13
N LYS A 13 25.18 -3.28 -2.90
CA LYS A 13 26.35 -4.13 -2.60
C LYS A 13 26.30 -5.50 -3.30
N GLU A 14 25.13 -6.12 -3.31
CA GLU A 14 24.92 -7.46 -3.90
C GLU A 14 24.73 -7.38 -5.42
N CYS A 15 24.02 -6.36 -5.89
CA CYS A 15 23.72 -6.17 -7.31
C CYS A 15 24.97 -5.83 -8.14
N LEU A 16 25.91 -5.07 -7.54
CA LEU A 16 27.17 -4.68 -8.15
C LEU A 16 28.31 -5.69 -7.88
N SER A 17 28.04 -6.76 -7.13
CA SER A 17 29.01 -7.83 -6.90
C SER A 17 29.19 -8.70 -8.15
N GLN A 18 30.42 -9.15 -8.39
CA GLN A 18 30.75 -10.04 -9.49
C GLN A 18 30.25 -11.48 -9.27
N MET A 19 29.90 -11.84 -8.02
CA MET A 19 29.38 -13.15 -7.61
C MET A 19 27.86 -13.13 -7.36
N ARG A 20 27.12 -12.26 -8.05
CA ARG A 20 25.67 -12.12 -7.88
C ARG A 20 24.89 -13.30 -8.45
N LYS A 21 23.66 -13.49 -7.96
CA LYS A 21 22.76 -14.51 -8.49
C LYS A 21 22.21 -14.12 -9.87
N PRO A 22 21.97 -15.11 -10.76
CA PRO A 22 21.35 -14.84 -12.06
C PRO A 22 19.95 -14.28 -11.85
N PHE A 23 19.56 -13.33 -12.71
CA PHE A 23 18.32 -12.57 -12.57
C PHE A 23 17.09 -13.49 -12.47
N GLN A 24 17.02 -14.55 -13.28
CA GLN A 24 15.94 -15.53 -13.28
C GLN A 24 15.72 -16.16 -11.91
N ARG A 25 16.81 -16.44 -11.18
CA ARG A 25 16.74 -17.08 -9.86
C ARG A 25 16.23 -16.11 -8.79
N ILE A 26 16.53 -14.82 -8.94
CA ILE A 26 16.03 -13.78 -8.04
C ILE A 26 14.54 -13.55 -8.32
N THR A 27 14.15 -13.44 -9.58
CA THR A 27 12.79 -13.08 -10.00
C THR A 27 11.79 -14.22 -9.90
N ALA A 28 12.21 -15.48 -10.01
CA ALA A 28 11.34 -16.67 -10.04
C ALA A 28 10.26 -16.68 -8.94
N SER A 29 10.56 -16.16 -7.75
CA SER A 29 9.62 -16.14 -6.62
C SER A 29 8.53 -15.08 -6.68
N TYR A 30 8.71 -14.00 -7.44
CA TYR A 30 7.77 -12.88 -7.52
C TYR A 30 7.47 -12.48 -8.96
N THR A 31 7.86 -13.31 -9.94
CA THR A 31 7.54 -13.12 -11.36
C THR A 31 6.05 -12.88 -11.55
N HIS A 32 5.17 -13.62 -10.88
CA HIS A 32 3.72 -13.42 -10.97
C HIS A 32 3.21 -12.10 -10.38
N LEU A 33 3.96 -11.50 -9.44
CA LEU A 33 3.59 -10.25 -8.77
C LEU A 33 4.08 -9.02 -9.52
N VAL A 34 5.21 -9.14 -10.22
CA VAL A 34 5.89 -8.02 -10.88
C VAL A 34 5.77 -8.08 -12.40
N CYS A 35 5.74 -9.29 -12.96
CA CYS A 35 5.40 -9.54 -14.35
C CYS A 35 3.94 -10.01 -14.40
N ASN A 36 3.03 -9.12 -14.78
CA ASN A 36 1.65 -9.45 -15.08
C ASN A 36 1.62 -10.69 -16.01
N PRO A 37 0.69 -11.66 -15.89
CA PRO A 37 0.61 -12.82 -16.79
C PRO A 37 0.57 -12.49 -18.30
N SER A 38 0.34 -11.22 -18.66
CA SER A 38 0.43 -10.69 -20.03
C SER A 38 1.85 -10.32 -20.49
N VAL A 39 2.86 -10.39 -19.62
CA VAL A 39 4.23 -9.94 -19.91
C VAL A 39 4.91 -10.96 -20.82
N SER A 40 5.22 -10.52 -22.04
CA SER A 40 5.89 -11.35 -23.04
C SER A 40 7.28 -11.78 -22.55
N ARG A 41 7.70 -12.98 -22.95
CA ARG A 41 9.06 -13.52 -22.72
C ARG A 41 10.16 -12.51 -23.12
N GLU A 42 9.89 -11.70 -24.13
CA GLU A 42 10.78 -10.64 -24.63
C GLU A 42 11.09 -9.59 -23.56
N THR A 43 10.11 -9.25 -22.72
CA THR A 43 10.30 -8.27 -21.65
C THR A 43 11.23 -8.81 -20.56
N CYS A 44 11.09 -10.09 -20.20
CA CYS A 44 12.00 -10.74 -19.25
C CYS A 44 13.43 -10.78 -19.78
N LEU A 45 13.62 -11.13 -21.05
CA LEU A 45 14.94 -11.11 -21.70
C LEU A 45 15.54 -9.69 -21.72
N LYS A 46 14.71 -8.67 -22.00
CA LYS A 46 15.15 -7.27 -21.95
C LYS A 46 15.64 -6.88 -20.54
N LEU A 47 14.91 -7.28 -19.50
CA LEU A 47 15.28 -7.00 -18.11
C LEU A 47 16.59 -7.70 -17.71
N GLU A 48 16.78 -8.96 -18.13
CA GLU A 48 18.04 -9.70 -17.92
C GLU A 48 19.23 -8.99 -18.56
N LEU A 49 19.08 -8.57 -19.82
CA LEU A 49 20.12 -7.84 -20.53
C LEU A 49 20.43 -6.49 -19.85
N GLN A 50 19.41 -5.79 -19.35
CA GLN A 50 19.61 -4.56 -18.57
C GLN A 50 20.34 -4.85 -17.26
N TYR A 51 19.97 -5.94 -16.57
CA TYR A 51 20.60 -6.34 -15.32
C TYR A 51 22.07 -6.67 -15.53
N ASP A 52 22.45 -7.34 -16.61
CA ASP A 52 23.85 -7.64 -16.97
C ASP A 52 24.65 -6.39 -17.33
N LYS A 53 24.06 -5.48 -18.09
CA LYS A 53 24.70 -4.22 -18.48
C LYS A 53 24.94 -3.27 -17.30
N ILE A 54 24.26 -3.46 -16.17
CA ILE A 54 24.42 -2.58 -15.00
C ILE A 54 25.86 -2.62 -14.45
N LEU A 55 26.57 -3.75 -14.59
CA LEU A 55 27.95 -3.90 -14.09
C LEU A 55 28.97 -3.15 -14.94
N THR A 56 28.64 -2.86 -16.20
CA THR A 56 29.52 -2.16 -17.13
C THR A 56 29.62 -0.66 -16.82
N VAL A 57 28.63 -0.12 -16.11
CA VAL A 57 28.56 1.32 -15.78
C VAL A 57 29.40 1.60 -14.54
N GLN A 58 30.25 2.63 -14.61
CA GLN A 58 31.04 3.10 -13.48
C GLN A 58 30.19 4.02 -12.57
N TRP A 59 29.30 3.41 -11.79
CA TRP A 59 28.38 4.12 -10.90
C TRP A 59 29.04 5.15 -9.98
N LYS A 60 30.30 4.92 -9.56
CA LYS A 60 31.06 5.88 -8.74
C LYS A 60 31.20 7.27 -9.38
N LYS A 61 31.17 7.38 -10.71
CA LYS A 61 31.30 8.67 -11.41
C LYS A 61 29.95 9.35 -11.65
N GLU A 62 28.88 8.57 -11.63
CA GLU A 62 27.52 9.01 -11.93
C GLU A 62 26.76 9.50 -10.69
N PHE A 63 27.28 9.20 -9.49
CA PHE A 63 26.72 9.70 -8.24
C PHE A 63 27.42 10.99 -7.79
N ASP A 64 26.62 12.03 -7.53
CA ASP A 64 27.06 13.29 -6.92
C ASP A 64 27.68 13.00 -5.54
N GLY A 65 29.00 12.87 -5.48
CA GLY A 65 29.76 12.58 -4.25
C GLY A 65 30.65 11.33 -4.29
N GLY A 66 30.68 10.57 -5.40
CA GLY A 66 31.62 9.45 -5.56
C GLY A 66 31.28 8.18 -4.77
N GLU A 67 30.24 8.24 -3.93
CA GLU A 67 29.81 7.15 -3.06
C GLU A 67 28.49 6.54 -3.54
N ILE A 68 28.40 5.21 -3.52
CA ILE A 68 27.19 4.48 -3.87
C ILE A 68 26.24 4.56 -2.67
N PRO A 69 24.98 5.02 -2.84
CA PRO A 69 24.01 5.05 -1.75
C PRO A 69 23.85 3.66 -1.11
N ASN A 70 23.91 3.57 0.22
CA ASN A 70 23.60 2.32 0.93
C ASN A 70 22.10 1.98 0.88
N ASP A 71 21.25 2.98 0.61
CA ASP A 71 19.79 2.80 0.48
C ASP A 71 19.44 2.30 -0.93
N SER A 72 18.85 1.10 -0.98
CA SER A 72 18.40 0.45 -2.22
C SER A 72 17.45 1.36 -3.02
N VAL A 73 16.49 2.02 -2.35
CA VAL A 73 15.48 2.82 -3.05
C VAL A 73 16.13 4.02 -3.73
N LYS A 74 17.02 4.73 -3.04
CA LYS A 74 17.74 5.88 -3.61
C LYS A 74 18.63 5.47 -4.78
N PHE A 75 19.32 4.34 -4.67
CA PHE A 75 20.13 3.80 -5.75
C PHE A 75 19.27 3.53 -6.99
N TRP A 76 18.16 2.80 -6.87
CA TRP A 76 17.32 2.47 -8.02
C TRP A 76 16.59 3.68 -8.61
N VAL A 77 16.29 4.71 -7.82
CA VAL A 77 15.79 5.99 -8.34
C VAL A 77 16.82 6.67 -9.25
N ALA A 78 18.09 6.68 -8.86
CA ALA A 78 19.16 7.23 -9.70
C ALA A 78 19.40 6.37 -10.96
N VAL A 79 19.41 5.04 -10.84
CA VAL A 79 19.52 4.12 -11.98
C VAL A 79 18.38 4.34 -12.98
N LYS A 80 17.16 4.66 -12.51
CA LYS A 80 16.02 5.00 -13.37
C LYS A 80 16.24 6.31 -14.14
N GLN A 81 16.95 7.26 -13.55
CA GLN A 81 17.24 8.57 -14.13
C GLN A 81 18.51 8.57 -15.01
N TYR A 82 19.36 7.56 -14.89
CA TYR A 82 20.57 7.42 -15.68
C TYR A 82 20.26 7.39 -17.19
N GLU A 83 20.92 8.27 -17.93
CA GLU A 83 20.85 8.40 -19.37
C GLU A 83 22.23 8.09 -19.96
N ASN A 84 22.27 7.32 -21.04
CA ASN A 84 23.52 7.09 -21.75
C ASN A 84 23.95 8.35 -22.53
N ALA A 85 25.14 8.30 -23.16
CA ALA A 85 25.64 9.37 -24.01
C ALA A 85 24.72 9.74 -25.20
N ALA A 86 23.72 8.90 -25.51
CA ALA A 86 22.71 9.14 -26.53
C ALA A 86 21.38 9.70 -25.96
N GLY A 87 21.32 10.03 -24.67
CA GLY A 87 20.11 10.53 -23.99
C GLY A 87 19.02 9.47 -23.75
N VAL A 88 19.36 8.18 -23.90
CA VAL A 88 18.41 7.07 -23.73
C VAL A 88 18.54 6.47 -22.34
N LYS A 89 17.39 6.32 -21.65
CA LYS A 89 17.31 5.67 -20.33
C LYS A 89 17.43 4.15 -20.45
N CYS A 90 18.64 3.64 -20.38
CA CYS A 90 18.94 2.23 -20.63
C CYS A 90 18.40 1.25 -19.56
N PHE A 91 18.11 1.73 -18.35
CA PHE A 91 17.74 0.88 -17.21
C PHE A 91 16.38 1.23 -16.60
N SER A 92 15.56 1.99 -17.32
CA SER A 92 14.30 2.53 -16.78
C SER A 92 13.32 1.44 -16.34
N GLU A 93 13.22 0.36 -17.12
CA GLU A 93 12.31 -0.75 -16.89
C GLU A 93 12.76 -1.63 -15.73
N LEU A 94 14.06 -1.96 -15.70
CA LEU A 94 14.65 -2.69 -14.57
C LEU A 94 14.50 -1.92 -13.26
N ALA A 95 14.79 -0.62 -13.26
CA ALA A 95 14.66 0.19 -12.06
C ALA A 95 13.20 0.30 -11.61
N GLN A 96 12.25 0.47 -12.54
CA GLN A 96 10.82 0.49 -12.21
C GLN A 96 10.36 -0.84 -11.61
N MET A 97 10.82 -1.95 -12.16
CA MET A 97 10.53 -3.31 -11.71
C MET A 97 10.98 -3.52 -10.25
N VAL A 98 12.22 -3.14 -9.94
CA VAL A 98 12.78 -3.26 -8.59
C VAL A 98 12.09 -2.31 -7.60
N LEU A 99 11.78 -1.08 -8.02
CA LEU A 99 11.03 -0.12 -7.20
C LEU A 99 9.61 -0.63 -6.89
N ASN A 100 8.93 -1.23 -7.86
CA ASN A 100 7.62 -1.86 -7.63
C ASN A 100 7.71 -2.99 -6.64
N ALA A 101 8.75 -3.84 -6.73
CA ALA A 101 8.96 -4.94 -5.81
C ALA A 101 9.25 -4.43 -4.37
N HIS A 102 9.97 -3.32 -4.23
CA HIS A 102 10.19 -2.65 -2.94
C HIS A 102 8.94 -1.95 -2.37
N ALA A 103 7.96 -1.60 -3.21
CA ALA A 103 6.71 -0.99 -2.78
C ALA A 103 5.70 -2.00 -2.19
N ILE A 104 5.96 -3.31 -2.33
CA ILE A 104 5.06 -4.35 -1.81
C ILE A 104 5.11 -4.33 -0.27
N PRO A 105 3.97 -4.15 0.41
CA PRO A 105 3.92 -4.29 1.86
C PRO A 105 4.05 -5.77 2.22
N LEU A 106 5.24 -6.17 2.67
CA LEU A 106 5.57 -7.58 2.97
C LEU A 106 5.32 -7.96 4.44
N SER A 107 4.97 -6.99 5.29
CA SER A 107 4.67 -7.22 6.70
C SER A 107 3.18 -6.98 7.00
N ASN A 108 2.60 -7.88 7.78
CA ASN A 108 1.25 -7.75 8.31
C ASN A 108 1.11 -6.55 9.26
N ALA A 109 2.20 -5.98 9.79
CA ALA A 109 2.16 -4.83 10.68
C ALA A 109 1.45 -3.61 10.05
N PHE A 110 1.52 -3.43 8.72
CA PHE A 110 0.76 -2.38 8.05
C PHE A 110 -0.74 -2.65 8.09
N VAL A 111 -1.13 -3.90 7.83
CA VAL A 111 -2.53 -4.35 7.85
C VAL A 111 -3.09 -4.25 9.27
N GLU A 112 -2.34 -4.72 10.27
CA GLU A 112 -2.68 -4.61 11.70
C GLU A 112 -2.86 -3.15 12.14
N ARG A 113 -2.00 -2.23 11.66
CA ARG A 113 -2.15 -0.79 11.91
C ARG A 113 -3.45 -0.25 11.33
N ILE A 114 -3.82 -0.66 10.12
CA ILE A 114 -5.12 -0.29 9.51
C ILE A 114 -6.28 -0.86 10.33
N PHE A 115 -6.20 -2.12 10.78
CA PHE A 115 -7.22 -2.72 11.64
C PHE A 115 -7.35 -2.01 13.00
N SER A 116 -6.23 -1.54 13.57
CA SER A 116 -6.24 -0.69 14.76
C SER A 116 -6.98 0.63 14.50
N HIS A 117 -6.74 1.29 13.35
CA HIS A 117 -7.51 2.47 12.96
C HIS A 117 -9.01 2.20 12.80
N VAL A 118 -9.38 1.08 12.19
CA VAL A 118 -10.79 0.65 12.06
C VAL A 118 -11.40 0.42 13.45
N THR A 119 -10.67 -0.21 14.36
CA THR A 119 -11.11 -0.46 15.74
C THR A 119 -11.28 0.84 16.52
N ASN A 120 -10.42 1.83 16.31
CA ASN A 120 -10.55 3.16 16.91
C ASN A 120 -11.78 3.91 16.37
N ILE A 121 -12.02 3.87 15.05
CA ILE A 121 -13.21 4.47 14.42
C ILE A 121 -14.50 3.78 14.93
N LYS A 122 -14.46 2.46 15.09
CA LYS A 122 -15.56 1.63 15.58
C LYS A 122 -15.39 1.33 17.08
N SER A 123 -15.73 2.27 17.93
CA SER A 123 -15.83 1.98 19.37
C SER A 123 -16.95 0.96 19.63
N LYS A 124 -16.70 -0.01 20.53
CA LYS A 124 -17.60 -1.15 20.82
C LYS A 124 -19.03 -0.74 21.23
N VAL A 125 -19.20 0.46 21.78
CA VAL A 125 -20.45 0.87 22.45
C VAL A 125 -21.26 1.91 21.67
N ARG A 126 -20.68 2.68 20.72
CA ARG A 126 -21.36 3.90 20.23
C ARG A 126 -21.30 4.27 18.74
N ASN A 127 -20.73 3.46 17.83
CA ASN A 127 -20.72 3.81 16.40
C ASN A 127 -21.33 2.74 15.48
N ARG A 128 -22.59 2.95 15.07
CA ARG A 128 -23.22 2.28 13.91
C ARG A 128 -22.97 3.10 12.63
N LEU A 129 -21.71 3.36 12.32
CA LEU A 129 -21.35 4.02 11.06
C LEU A 129 -21.65 3.08 9.89
N SER A 130 -22.19 3.61 8.79
CA SER A 130 -22.32 2.85 7.54
C SER A 130 -20.93 2.47 7.01
N LEU A 131 -20.84 1.36 6.27
CA LEU A 131 -19.59 0.90 5.67
C LEU A 131 -18.96 2.00 4.78
N GLU A 132 -19.78 2.69 3.99
CA GLU A 132 -19.34 3.81 3.14
C GLU A 132 -18.70 4.95 3.96
N THR A 133 -19.31 5.29 5.09
CA THR A 133 -18.79 6.36 5.97
C THR A 133 -17.48 5.92 6.62
N MET A 134 -17.40 4.68 7.08
CA MET A 134 -16.18 4.13 7.67
C MET A 134 -15.04 4.08 6.65
N GLU A 135 -15.31 3.64 5.43
CA GLU A 135 -14.35 3.63 4.34
C GLU A 135 -13.86 5.06 4.00
N ALA A 136 -14.77 6.01 3.89
CA ALA A 136 -14.42 7.40 3.63
C ALA A 136 -13.52 7.99 4.73
N VAL A 137 -13.86 7.77 6.01
CA VAL A 137 -13.05 8.20 7.15
C VAL A 137 -11.68 7.55 7.14
N LEU A 138 -11.60 6.24 6.86
CA LEU A 138 -10.33 5.52 6.77
C LEU A 138 -9.44 6.08 5.65
N ARG A 139 -10.01 6.34 4.46
CA ARG A 139 -9.29 6.95 3.34
C ARG A 139 -8.73 8.34 3.69
N ILE A 140 -9.53 9.18 4.36
CA ILE A 140 -9.09 10.50 4.81
C ILE A 140 -7.94 10.38 5.81
N ARG A 141 -8.08 9.52 6.84
CA ARG A 141 -7.03 9.31 7.85
C ARG A 141 -5.74 8.79 7.23
N SER A 142 -5.83 7.81 6.33
CA SER A 142 -4.66 7.25 5.63
C SER A 142 -3.95 8.30 4.79
N LYS A 143 -4.69 9.17 4.09
CA LYS A 143 -4.11 10.28 3.31
C LYS A 143 -3.38 11.28 4.21
N LEU A 144 -4.04 11.75 5.26
CA LEU A 144 -3.45 12.71 6.20
C LEU A 144 -2.22 12.14 6.92
N ALA A 145 -2.26 10.84 7.27
CA ALA A 145 -1.12 10.15 7.84
C ALA A 145 0.06 10.06 6.86
N GLY A 146 -0.19 9.76 5.58
CA GLY A 146 0.83 9.75 4.53
C GLY A 146 1.48 11.12 4.29
N GLU A 147 0.69 12.19 4.34
CA GLU A 147 1.16 13.58 4.19
C GLU A 147 1.73 14.16 5.50
N LYS A 148 1.67 13.41 6.62
CA LYS A 148 2.07 13.84 7.97
C LYS A 148 1.37 15.13 8.44
N ILE A 149 0.14 15.34 7.98
CA ILE A 149 -0.68 16.50 8.33
C ILE A 149 -1.54 16.15 9.54
N CYS A 150 -1.31 16.84 10.65
CA CYS A 150 -2.17 16.78 11.83
C CYS A 150 -3.47 17.55 11.59
N CYS A 151 -4.56 17.19 12.27
CA CYS A 151 -5.88 17.83 12.17
C CYS A 151 -5.82 19.36 12.25
N ASN A 152 -4.90 19.90 13.05
CA ASN A 152 -4.74 21.34 13.27
C ASN A 152 -4.15 22.09 12.06
N LYS A 153 -3.46 21.38 11.15
CA LYS A 153 -2.80 21.95 9.97
C LYS A 153 -3.58 21.73 8.68
N PHE A 154 -4.68 20.97 8.74
CA PHE A 154 -5.49 20.68 7.57
C PHE A 154 -6.32 21.91 7.18
N LYS A 155 -6.00 22.51 6.02
CA LYS A 155 -6.77 23.62 5.46
C LYS A 155 -7.77 23.08 4.44
N VAL A 156 -9.05 23.30 4.71
CA VAL A 156 -10.16 22.92 3.82
C VAL A 156 -10.10 23.78 2.56
N THR A 157 -10.19 23.16 1.39
CA THR A 157 -10.31 23.87 0.10
C THR A 157 -11.74 24.36 -0.12
N ASP A 158 -11.93 25.50 -0.78
CA ASP A 158 -13.27 26.06 -1.10
C ASP A 158 -14.16 25.08 -1.87
N LYS A 159 -13.54 24.23 -2.71
CA LYS A 159 -14.23 23.13 -3.39
C LYS A 159 -14.84 22.13 -2.40
N MET A 160 -14.15 21.77 -1.32
CA MET A 160 -14.73 20.89 -0.29
C MET A 160 -15.91 21.56 0.40
N LEU A 161 -15.81 22.85 0.73
CA LEU A 161 -16.92 23.62 1.32
C LEU A 161 -18.14 23.68 0.40
N SER A 162 -17.94 23.86 -0.91
CA SER A 162 -19.03 23.88 -1.89
C SER A 162 -19.82 22.56 -1.97
N LEU A 163 -19.20 21.43 -1.58
CA LEU A 163 -19.83 20.12 -1.53
C LEU A 163 -20.67 19.91 -0.26
N PHE A 164 -20.50 20.74 0.78
CA PHE A 164 -21.36 20.75 1.96
C PHE A 164 -22.65 21.52 1.66
N ASN A 165 -23.52 20.90 0.87
CA ASN A 165 -24.83 21.44 0.51
C ASN A 165 -25.94 20.39 0.73
N ASN A 166 -27.20 20.77 0.48
CA ASN A 166 -28.38 19.94 0.76
C ASN A 166 -28.37 18.57 0.06
N SER A 167 -27.57 18.39 -1.01
CA SER A 167 -27.41 17.09 -1.67
C SER A 167 -26.81 16.01 -0.77
N MET A 168 -26.13 16.39 0.33
CA MET A 168 -25.58 15.45 1.31
C MET A 168 -26.65 14.59 2.00
N TYR A 169 -27.87 15.12 2.13
CA TYR A 169 -28.99 14.43 2.78
C TYR A 169 -29.92 13.75 1.78
N SER A 170 -29.65 13.86 0.49
CA SER A 170 -30.44 13.16 -0.53
C SER A 170 -30.21 11.66 -0.41
N ALA A 171 -31.29 10.90 -0.30
CA ALA A 171 -31.23 9.44 -0.22
C ALA A 171 -30.54 8.89 -1.48
N ARG A 172 -29.43 8.19 -1.31
CA ARG A 172 -28.80 7.44 -2.40
C ARG A 172 -29.65 6.21 -2.69
N SER A 173 -30.15 6.08 -3.92
CA SER A 173 -30.71 4.83 -4.40
C SER A 173 -29.58 3.81 -4.50
N ILE A 174 -29.52 2.86 -3.58
CA ILE A 174 -28.61 1.71 -3.68
C ILE A 174 -29.09 0.91 -4.90
N PRO A 175 -28.26 0.67 -5.93
CA PRO A 175 -28.63 -0.27 -6.98
C PRO A 175 -28.79 -1.65 -6.34
N GLU A 176 -29.99 -2.23 -6.48
CA GLU A 176 -30.28 -3.60 -6.05
C GLU A 176 -29.20 -4.53 -6.62
N ALA A 177 -28.53 -5.25 -5.72
CA ALA A 177 -27.61 -6.32 -6.11
C ALA A 177 -28.38 -7.36 -6.94
N PRO A 178 -27.76 -7.99 -7.96
CA PRO A 178 -28.43 -9.01 -8.76
C PRO A 178 -28.84 -10.17 -7.85
N SER A 179 -30.13 -10.44 -7.79
CA SER A 179 -30.70 -11.56 -7.06
C SER A 179 -30.49 -12.87 -7.82
N THR A 180 -29.62 -13.72 -7.30
CA THR A 180 -29.53 -15.17 -7.57
C THR A 180 -28.94 -15.76 -6.28
N GLU A 181 -29.57 -16.62 -5.47
CA GLU A 181 -30.53 -17.71 -5.70
C GLU A 181 -31.28 -18.06 -4.37
N PRO A 182 -32.27 -18.99 -4.38
CA PRO A 182 -33.35 -19.02 -3.40
C PRO A 182 -33.13 -19.90 -2.15
N SER A 183 -33.88 -19.53 -1.11
CA SER A 183 -34.44 -20.36 -0.03
C SER A 183 -33.51 -21.05 0.99
N THR A 184 -33.54 -20.55 2.23
CA THR A 184 -33.97 -21.34 3.41
C THR A 184 -34.44 -20.38 4.53
N SER A 185 -35.75 -20.44 4.80
CA SER A 185 -36.52 -19.96 5.96
C SER A 185 -36.01 -18.78 6.80
N ARG A 186 -36.51 -17.57 6.50
CA ARG A 186 -36.53 -16.44 7.45
C ARG A 186 -37.86 -16.42 8.19
N ALA A 187 -37.87 -16.87 9.44
CA ALA A 187 -38.96 -16.61 10.36
C ALA A 187 -39.13 -15.10 10.54
N ARG A 188 -40.38 -14.62 10.39
CA ARG A 188 -40.78 -13.25 10.69
C ARG A 188 -40.60 -13.02 12.19
N PHE A 189 -39.87 -11.97 12.57
CA PHE A 189 -40.03 -11.40 13.90
C PHE A 189 -40.46 -9.95 13.74
N VAL A 190 -41.70 -9.72 14.18
CA VAL A 190 -42.41 -8.46 14.23
C VAL A 190 -41.80 -7.60 15.33
N SER A 191 -41.68 -6.31 15.04
CA SER A 191 -41.34 -5.24 15.96
C SER A 191 -42.34 -5.11 17.10
N SER A 192 -41.87 -5.11 18.34
CA SER A 192 -42.55 -4.44 19.45
C SER A 192 -41.53 -3.74 20.33
N ALA A 193 -41.82 -2.46 20.58
CA ALA A 193 -41.09 -1.60 21.50
C ALA A 193 -41.32 -2.05 22.95
N THR A 194 -40.28 -2.05 23.78
CA THR A 194 -40.34 -1.84 25.23
C THR A 194 -38.92 -1.68 25.78
N ASN A 195 -38.63 -0.51 26.38
CA ASN A 195 -37.54 -0.35 27.36
C ASN A 195 -38.07 -0.80 28.72
N PRO A 196 -37.22 -1.34 29.62
CA PRO A 196 -36.77 -0.50 30.75
C PRO A 196 -35.35 -0.80 31.32
N SER A 197 -34.69 0.29 31.75
CA SER A 197 -33.77 0.51 32.89
C SER A 197 -32.76 -0.56 33.41
N ASP A 198 -31.50 -0.11 33.43
CA ASP A 198 -30.48 -0.09 34.51
C ASP A 198 -29.84 -1.38 35.10
N GLN A 199 -28.58 -1.18 35.57
CA GLN A 199 -27.55 -2.08 36.13
C GLN A 199 -26.76 -2.93 35.11
N GLU A 200 -25.43 -2.96 35.05
CA GLU A 200 -24.39 -2.82 36.08
C GLU A 200 -23.05 -2.33 35.47
N SER A 201 -22.37 -1.49 36.24
CA SER A 201 -20.98 -1.05 36.13
C SER A 201 -20.04 -2.11 36.69
N ASP A 202 -18.94 -2.39 35.99
CA ASP A 202 -17.55 -2.46 36.48
C ASP A 202 -16.69 -3.16 35.41
N ASP A 203 -15.37 -2.92 35.42
CA ASP A 203 -14.32 -3.42 34.49
C ASP A 203 -13.88 -2.48 33.34
N LEU A 204 -13.64 -1.19 33.64
CA LEU A 204 -12.95 -0.26 32.73
C LEU A 204 -11.79 0.53 33.37
N GLU A 205 -10.96 -0.12 34.18
CA GLU A 205 -9.66 0.43 34.58
C GLU A 205 -8.52 -0.59 34.41
N GLU A 206 -8.17 -1.01 33.19
CA GLU A 206 -6.83 -1.61 32.99
C GLU A 206 -6.27 -1.68 31.56
N ILE A 207 -6.58 -0.79 30.59
CA ILE A 207 -5.84 -0.82 29.29
C ILE A 207 -5.61 0.59 28.74
N LEU A 208 -4.95 1.44 29.52
CA LEU A 208 -4.38 2.72 29.05
C LEU A 208 -2.92 2.88 29.50
N GLN A 209 -2.09 1.85 29.29
CA GLN A 209 -0.64 1.99 29.26
C GLN A 209 -0.03 0.97 28.31
N VAL A 210 0.13 1.33 27.04
CA VAL A 210 1.36 1.02 26.27
C VAL A 210 1.47 2.08 25.16
N GLU A 211 2.25 3.12 25.42
CA GLU A 211 2.96 3.88 24.38
C GLU A 211 4.05 2.98 23.80
N PHE A 212 4.24 3.01 22.48
CA PHE A 212 5.50 2.99 21.69
C PHE A 212 5.20 2.66 20.22
#